data_AF-A0A2T6DPV9-F1
#
_entry.id   AF-A0A2T6DPV9-F1
#
_cell.length_a   1.000
_cell.length_b   1.000
_cell.length_c   1.000
_cell.angle_alpha   90.00
_cell.angle_beta   90.00
_cell.angle_gamma   90.00
#
_symmetry.space_group_name_H-M   'P 1'
#
loop_
_entity.id
_entity.type
_entity.pdbx_description
1 polymer ?
#
loop_
_entity_poly.entity_id
_entity_poly.type
_entity_poly.pdbx_seq_one_letter_code
_entity_poly.pdbx_strand_id
1 'polypeptide(L)'
;MLTRNLIFSCVGLALLVAGTSLHAQDKIVRNDGSVLQGVVQGYTVKDGAGTISFNVNGAVIGVPSRDVNKVEMQTPPEVARSKTQTPADRIKMLTPVVAKFKGLPAEWVTEAMAEIARAHVELGQESQSMAIYEEMEKLYPNNRFRIQAAAGKAEMAVRAGKHDEALKIVQPIIEQANKSLSPNDDDARLYANAFLVRGRALQAQGKNAEALEAYLTVVTTLYQNEDAAKKAEDLAAKLRQSNPNLIVN
;
A
#
# COMPACT_ATOMS: atom_id res chain seq x y z
N MET A 1 -41.32 12.90 68.57
CA MET A 1 -40.87 14.28 68.37
C MET A 1 -39.64 14.26 67.46
N LEU A 2 -39.82 14.80 66.24
CA LEU A 2 -38.83 15.32 65.28
C LEU A 2 -37.68 14.41 64.80
N THR A 3 -37.98 13.70 63.72
CA THR A 3 -37.04 13.29 62.66
C THR A 3 -36.39 14.52 62.00
N ARG A 4 -35.06 14.54 61.85
CA ARG A 4 -34.32 15.62 61.18
C ARG A 4 -33.53 15.06 60.00
N ASN A 5 -33.86 15.57 58.81
CA ASN A 5 -33.37 15.19 57.49
C ASN A 5 -31.84 15.23 57.37
N LEU A 6 -31.26 14.17 56.80
CA LEU A 6 -29.94 14.18 56.20
C LEU A 6 -30.04 14.74 54.78
N ILE A 7 -29.33 15.84 54.51
CA ILE A 7 -28.91 16.24 53.17
C ILE A 7 -27.42 16.57 53.31
N PHE A 8 -26.56 15.73 52.76
CA PHE A 8 -25.17 16.11 52.48
C PHE A 8 -24.86 15.80 51.03
N SER A 9 -24.44 16.86 50.35
CA SER A 9 -24.22 17.01 48.93
C SER A 9 -23.25 15.99 48.35
N CYS A 10 -23.64 15.37 47.24
CA CYS A 10 -22.73 14.72 46.30
C CYS A 10 -21.87 15.79 45.63
N VAL A 11 -20.62 15.96 46.09
CA VAL A 11 -19.58 16.61 45.29
C VAL A 11 -19.11 15.60 44.25
N GLY A 12 -19.68 15.70 43.05
CA GLY A 12 -19.20 14.96 41.88
C GLY A 12 -17.80 15.43 41.53
N LEU A 13 -16.80 14.60 41.84
CA LEU A 13 -15.44 14.77 41.35
C LEU A 13 -15.46 14.47 39.85
N ALA A 14 -15.63 15.50 39.03
CA ALA A 14 -15.40 15.42 37.59
C ALA A 14 -13.90 15.21 37.37
N LEU A 15 -13.49 13.95 37.26
CA LEU A 15 -12.19 13.60 36.70
C LEU A 15 -12.18 14.06 35.24
N LEU A 16 -11.52 15.20 34.99
CA LEU A 16 -11.03 15.55 33.67
C LEU A 16 -10.06 14.43 33.24
N VAL A 17 -10.57 13.49 32.45
CA VAL A 17 -9.72 12.63 31.63
C VAL A 17 -9.16 13.54 30.54
N ALA A 18 -8.05 14.21 30.85
CA ALA A 18 -7.17 14.72 29.80
C ALA A 18 -6.85 13.54 28.90
N GLY A 19 -7.36 13.58 27.67
CA GLY A 19 -7.12 12.56 26.66
C GLY A 19 -5.64 12.55 26.28
N THR A 20 -4.81 11.93 27.10
CA THR A 20 -3.57 11.34 26.60
C THR A 20 -4.03 10.18 25.72
N SER A 21 -4.09 10.40 24.42
CA SER A 21 -4.12 9.30 23.47
C SER A 21 -2.96 8.40 23.87
N LEU A 22 -3.23 7.23 24.46
CA LEU A 22 -2.25 6.16 24.51
C LEU A 22 -1.96 5.87 23.05
N HIS A 23 -0.90 6.48 22.49
CA HIS A 23 -0.41 6.08 21.19
C HIS A 23 -0.03 4.61 21.35
N ALA A 24 -0.78 3.73 20.67
CA ALA A 24 -0.39 2.35 20.55
C ALA A 24 1.06 2.34 20.04
N GLN A 25 1.90 1.52 20.68
CA GLN A 25 3.28 1.37 20.24
C GLN A 25 3.29 0.93 18.77
N ASP A 26 4.21 1.49 17.99
CA ASP A 26 4.55 1.01 16.66
C ASP A 26 5.14 -0.41 16.79
N LYS A 27 5.04 -1.17 15.71
CA LYS A 27 5.65 -2.51 15.62
C LYS A 27 6.55 -2.63 14.42
N ILE A 28 7.69 -3.29 14.62
CA ILE A 28 8.53 -3.78 13.53
C ILE A 28 8.36 -5.28 13.47
N VAL A 29 7.80 -5.77 12.37
CA VAL A 29 7.78 -7.20 12.04
C VAL A 29 9.00 -7.49 11.18
N ARG A 30 9.89 -8.35 11.68
CA ARG A 30 11.10 -8.76 10.95
C ARG A 30 10.82 -9.90 9.99
N ASN A 31 11.78 -10.16 9.10
CA ASN A 31 11.71 -11.25 8.13
C ASN A 31 11.67 -12.64 8.79
N ASP A 32 12.25 -12.77 10.00
CA ASP A 32 12.20 -14.00 10.80
C ASP A 32 10.88 -14.16 11.59
N GLY A 33 9.94 -13.23 11.44
CA GLY A 33 8.67 -13.20 12.16
C GLY A 33 8.74 -12.60 13.57
N SER A 34 9.92 -12.24 14.08
CA SER A 34 10.04 -11.57 15.36
C SER A 34 9.42 -10.17 15.31
N VAL A 35 8.78 -9.77 16.41
CA VAL A 35 8.10 -8.48 16.53
C VAL A 35 8.77 -7.64 17.60
N LEU A 36 9.20 -6.43 17.23
CA LEU A 36 9.59 -5.40 18.20
C LEU A 36 8.42 -4.45 18.42
N GLN A 37 8.17 -4.07 19.68
CA GLN A 37 7.24 -3.01 20.04
C GLN A 37 8.01 -1.79 20.54
N GLY A 38 7.59 -0.60 20.14
CA GLY A 38 8.31 0.64 20.43
C GLY A 38 7.76 1.82 19.64
N VAL A 39 8.63 2.79 19.34
CA VAL A 39 8.26 3.96 18.54
C VAL A 39 9.29 4.19 17.45
N VAL A 40 8.84 4.35 16.20
CA VAL A 40 9.70 4.74 15.09
C VAL A 40 10.06 6.21 15.22
N GLN A 41 11.36 6.50 15.32
CA GLN A 41 11.88 7.86 15.42
C GLN A 41 12.39 8.41 14.09
N GLY A 42 12.75 7.53 13.14
CA GLY A 42 13.17 7.96 11.82
C GLY A 42 13.77 6.84 10.98
N TYR A 43 14.13 7.19 9.75
CA TYR A 43 14.81 6.33 8.80
C TYR A 43 16.02 7.07 8.23
N THR A 44 17.15 6.37 8.13
CA THR A 44 18.38 6.91 7.55
C THR A 44 18.94 5.92 6.55
N VAL A 45 19.60 6.41 5.50
CA VAL A 45 20.34 5.59 4.54
C VAL A 45 21.81 5.97 4.63
N LYS A 46 22.67 4.98 4.83
CA LYS A 46 24.13 5.15 4.79
C LYS A 46 24.71 4.05 3.91
N ASP A 47 25.51 4.44 2.92
CA ASP A 47 26.18 3.49 1.99
C ASP A 47 25.20 2.50 1.33
N GLY A 48 24.00 2.96 1.00
CA GLY A 48 22.93 2.13 0.41
C GLY A 48 22.20 1.22 1.40
N ALA A 49 22.56 1.22 2.68
CA ALA A 49 21.89 0.46 3.73
C ALA A 49 20.95 1.35 4.55
N GLY A 50 19.66 1.01 4.54
CA GLY A 50 18.65 1.67 5.36
C GLY A 50 18.70 1.20 6.82
N THR A 51 18.53 2.13 7.76
CA THR A 51 18.41 1.85 9.20
C THR A 51 17.23 2.62 9.78
N ILE A 52 16.34 1.90 10.45
CA ILE A 52 15.21 2.45 11.20
C ILE A 52 15.69 2.75 12.63
N SER A 53 15.55 4.00 13.07
CA SER A 53 15.75 4.38 14.47
C SER A 53 14.50 4.05 15.26
N PHE A 54 14.60 3.12 16.21
CA PHE A 54 13.46 2.56 16.93
C PHE A 54 13.67 2.63 18.43
N ASN A 55 12.77 3.29 19.15
CA ASN A 55 12.83 3.42 20.60
C ASN A 55 12.08 2.27 21.25
N VAL A 56 12.80 1.42 21.99
CA VAL A 56 12.25 0.32 22.77
C VAL A 56 12.51 0.61 24.24
N ASN A 57 11.45 0.80 25.03
CA ASN A 57 11.53 1.04 26.48
C ASN A 57 12.52 2.15 26.89
N GLY A 58 12.61 3.23 26.10
CA GLY A 58 13.49 4.37 26.36
C GLY A 58 14.88 4.27 25.72
N ALA A 59 15.26 3.11 25.16
CA ALA A 59 16.52 2.92 24.45
C ALA A 59 16.30 2.98 22.93
N VAL A 60 17.07 3.82 22.23
CA VAL A 60 17.04 3.90 20.77
C VAL A 60 17.99 2.86 20.18
N ILE A 61 17.45 1.95 19.39
CA ILE A 61 18.21 0.95 18.64
C ILE A 61 18.11 1.23 17.13
N GLY A 62 19.14 0.84 16.40
CA GLY A 62 19.11 0.82 14.93
C GLY A 62 18.65 -0.55 14.45
N VAL A 63 17.57 -0.58 13.66
CA VAL A 63 17.08 -1.81 13.01
C VAL A 63 17.41 -1.73 11.52
N PRO A 64 18.27 -2.61 10.98
CA PRO A 64 18.56 -2.61 9.54
C PRO A 64 17.30 -2.89 8.73
N SER A 65 16.99 -2.05 7.75
CA SER A 65 15.76 -2.16 6.97
C SER A 65 15.68 -3.46 6.15
N ARG A 66 16.82 -4.04 5.79
CA ARG A 66 16.93 -5.35 5.13
C ARG A 66 16.39 -6.50 5.97
N ASP A 67 16.33 -6.35 7.29
CA ASP A 67 15.83 -7.38 8.20
C ASP A 67 14.34 -7.19 8.52
N VAL A 68 13.72 -6.14 7.97
CA VAL A 68 12.35 -5.73 8.26
C VAL A 68 11.41 -6.16 7.15
N ASN A 69 10.38 -6.91 7.53
CA ASN A 69 9.28 -7.28 6.65
C ASN A 69 8.29 -6.12 6.51
N LYS A 70 7.77 -5.62 7.65
CA LYS A 70 6.89 -4.44 7.68
C LYS A 70 7.00 -3.66 8.98
N VAL A 71 6.66 -2.38 8.88
CA VAL A 71 6.42 -1.49 10.01
C VAL A 71 4.92 -1.25 10.13
N GLU A 72 4.37 -1.56 11.30
CA GLU A 72 3.00 -1.22 11.66
C GLU A 72 3.06 0.03 12.53
N MET A 73 2.51 1.13 12.04
CA MET A 73 2.47 2.40 12.74
C MET A 73 1.18 3.14 12.39
N GLN A 74 0.82 4.14 13.20
CA GLN A 74 -0.37 4.92 12.94
C GLN A 74 -0.33 5.59 11.57
N THR A 75 -1.32 5.29 10.73
CA THR A 75 -1.49 5.94 9.43
C THR A 75 -1.84 7.42 9.62
N PRO A 76 -1.08 8.36 9.03
CA PRO A 76 -1.40 9.78 9.10
C PRO A 76 -2.79 10.07 8.50
N PRO A 77 -3.61 10.93 9.13
CA PRO A 77 -4.97 11.22 8.67
C PRO A 77 -5.01 11.82 7.26
N GLU A 78 -3.93 12.47 6.83
CA GLU A 78 -3.73 12.98 5.47
C GLU A 78 -3.87 11.87 4.42
N VAL A 79 -3.41 10.64 4.72
CA VAL A 79 -3.51 9.51 3.78
C VAL A 79 -4.97 9.22 3.45
N ALA A 80 -5.83 9.14 4.47
CA ALA A 80 -7.26 8.92 4.29
C ALA A 80 -7.94 10.10 3.58
N ARG A 81 -7.61 11.34 3.98
CA ARG A 81 -8.18 12.56 3.38
C ARG A 81 -7.81 12.72 1.91
N SER A 82 -6.64 12.26 1.51
CA SER A 82 -6.11 12.38 0.14
C SER A 82 -6.94 11.63 -0.92
N LYS A 83 -7.66 10.57 -0.51
CA LYS A 83 -8.44 9.70 -1.41
C LYS A 83 -9.56 10.42 -2.15
N THR A 84 -10.11 11.49 -1.55
CA THR A 84 -11.21 12.27 -2.13
C THR A 84 -10.74 13.56 -2.82
N GLN A 85 -9.43 13.81 -2.84
CA GLN A 85 -8.88 15.03 -3.40
C GLN A 85 -8.64 14.92 -4.90
N THR A 86 -8.58 16.09 -5.55
CA THR A 86 -8.08 16.20 -6.92
C THR A 86 -6.65 15.65 -7.02
N PRO A 87 -6.16 15.25 -8.20
CA PRO A 87 -4.80 14.74 -8.33
C PRO A 87 -3.73 15.72 -7.83
N ALA A 88 -3.89 17.02 -8.12
CA ALA A 88 -2.97 18.06 -7.67
C ALA A 88 -2.98 18.23 -6.13
N ASP A 89 -4.16 18.24 -5.52
CA ASP A 89 -4.30 18.36 -4.06
C ASP A 89 -3.82 17.09 -3.34
N ARG A 90 -4.02 15.90 -3.92
CA ARG A 90 -3.47 14.63 -3.42
C ARG A 90 -1.95 14.68 -3.36
N ILE A 91 -1.28 15.12 -4.44
CA ILE A 91 0.17 15.28 -4.48
C ILE A 91 0.61 16.26 -3.39
N LYS A 92 -0.01 17.44 -3.32
CA LYS A 92 0.31 18.48 -2.33
C LYS A 92 0.17 17.97 -0.89
N MET A 93 -0.87 17.18 -0.62
CA MET A 93 -1.17 16.64 0.71
C MET A 93 -0.22 15.51 1.11
N LEU A 94 0.06 14.57 0.20
CA LEU A 94 0.86 13.38 0.51
C LEU A 94 2.36 13.64 0.47
N THR A 95 2.85 14.59 -0.34
CA THR A 95 4.29 14.88 -0.48
C THR A 95 5.01 15.13 0.85
N PRO A 96 4.55 16.04 1.75
CA PRO A 96 5.24 16.28 3.02
C PRO A 96 5.21 15.06 3.94
N VAL A 97 4.14 14.28 3.90
CA VAL A 97 4.00 13.04 4.68
C VAL A 97 5.00 11.99 4.17
N VAL A 98 5.02 11.74 2.86
CA VAL A 98 5.98 10.82 2.23
C VAL A 98 7.42 11.28 2.47
N ALA A 99 7.71 12.58 2.36
CA ALA A 99 9.06 13.10 2.60
C ALA A 99 9.57 12.79 4.01
N LYS A 100 8.68 12.77 5.02
CA LYS A 100 9.01 12.45 6.41
C LYS A 100 9.26 10.96 6.64
N PHE A 101 8.56 10.08 5.92
CA PHE A 101 8.50 8.66 6.25
C PHE A 101 9.01 7.71 5.17
N LYS A 102 9.35 8.20 3.97
CA LYS A 102 9.87 7.38 2.88
C LYS A 102 11.10 6.59 3.30
N GLY A 103 11.16 5.34 2.86
CA GLY A 103 12.18 4.36 3.24
C GLY A 103 11.78 3.47 4.42
N LEU A 104 10.77 3.86 5.20
CA LEU A 104 10.12 2.94 6.14
C LEU A 104 9.22 1.96 5.35
N PRO A 105 9.36 0.64 5.54
CA PRO A 105 8.48 -0.34 4.91
C PRO A 105 7.14 -0.42 5.66
N ALA A 106 6.41 0.69 5.70
CA ALA A 106 5.05 0.78 6.21
C ALA A 106 4.09 0.82 5.03
N GLU A 107 3.02 0.02 5.08
CA GLU A 107 2.08 -0.12 3.95
C GLU A 107 1.49 1.22 3.51
N TRP A 108 1.12 2.09 4.45
CA TRP A 108 0.55 3.39 4.10
C TRP A 108 1.58 4.34 3.47
N VAL A 109 2.89 4.18 3.76
CA VAL A 109 3.96 5.00 3.15
C VAL A 109 4.10 4.62 1.68
N THR A 110 4.22 3.32 1.39
CA THR A 110 4.38 2.82 0.02
C THR A 110 3.13 3.05 -0.79
N GLU A 111 1.94 2.92 -0.18
CA GLU A 111 0.68 3.29 -0.81
C GLU A 111 0.60 4.79 -1.11
N ALA A 112 0.99 5.66 -0.16
CA ALA A 112 1.02 7.11 -0.39
C ALA A 112 2.00 7.48 -1.52
N MET A 113 3.15 6.82 -1.63
CA MET A 113 4.07 7.00 -2.76
C MET A 113 3.40 6.59 -4.09
N ALA A 114 2.77 5.42 -4.13
CA ALA A 114 2.07 4.95 -5.33
C ALA A 114 0.88 5.84 -5.70
N GLU A 115 0.18 6.42 -4.71
CA GLU A 115 -0.90 7.39 -4.93
C GLU A 115 -0.39 8.70 -5.54
N ILE A 116 0.75 9.23 -5.08
CA ILE A 116 1.39 10.39 -5.71
C ILE A 116 1.77 10.04 -7.16
N ALA A 117 2.34 8.85 -7.39
CA ALA A 117 2.72 8.40 -8.73
C ALA A 117 1.50 8.28 -9.66
N ARG A 118 0.37 7.74 -9.17
CA ARG A 118 -0.89 7.67 -9.94
C ARG A 118 -1.48 9.05 -10.20
N ALA A 119 -1.46 9.95 -9.23
CA ALA A 119 -1.91 11.32 -9.41
C ALA A 119 -1.09 12.06 -10.49
N HIS A 120 0.22 11.81 -10.58
CA HIS A 120 1.03 12.32 -11.69
C HIS A 120 0.57 11.76 -13.05
N VAL A 121 0.22 10.48 -13.14
CA VAL A 121 -0.33 9.88 -14.37
C VAL A 121 -1.63 10.55 -14.78
N GLU A 122 -2.53 10.81 -13.82
CA GLU A 122 -3.80 11.49 -14.05
C GLU A 122 -3.61 12.92 -14.56
N LEU A 123 -2.48 13.56 -14.24
CA LEU A 123 -2.07 14.87 -14.73
C LEU A 123 -1.24 14.83 -16.03
N GLY A 124 -1.02 13.65 -16.62
CA GLY A 124 -0.18 13.46 -17.81
C GLY A 124 1.33 13.61 -17.53
N GLN A 125 1.74 13.58 -16.27
CA GLN A 125 3.11 13.77 -15.79
C GLN A 125 3.83 12.42 -15.65
N GLU A 126 3.95 11.68 -16.75
CA GLU A 126 4.44 10.29 -16.74
C GLU A 126 5.89 10.17 -16.25
N SER A 127 6.74 11.17 -16.54
CA SER A 127 8.14 11.19 -16.06
C SER A 127 8.22 11.28 -14.53
N GLN A 128 7.37 12.10 -13.91
CA GLN A 128 7.29 12.24 -12.46
C GLN A 128 6.74 10.96 -11.81
N SER A 129 5.76 10.32 -12.44
CA SER A 129 5.26 9.01 -11.99
C SER A 129 6.36 7.94 -12.00
N MET A 130 7.09 7.84 -13.12
CA MET A 130 8.19 6.89 -13.25
C MET A 130 9.29 7.14 -12.19
N ALA A 131 9.66 8.41 -11.97
CA ALA A 131 10.66 8.77 -10.98
C ALA A 131 10.29 8.31 -9.56
N ILE A 132 9.00 8.35 -9.19
CA ILE A 132 8.54 7.86 -7.88
C ILE A 132 8.65 6.33 -7.79
N TYR A 133 8.26 5.59 -8.82
CA TYR A 133 8.39 4.14 -8.78
C TYR A 133 9.86 3.69 -8.78
N GLU A 134 10.75 4.40 -9.49
CA GLU A 134 12.20 4.17 -9.40
C GLU A 134 12.75 4.48 -8.00
N GLU A 135 12.24 5.53 -7.34
CA GLU A 135 12.59 5.83 -5.95
C GLU A 135 12.11 4.71 -5.01
N MET A 136 10.89 4.19 -5.19
CA MET A 136 10.40 3.04 -4.42
C MET A 136 11.30 1.81 -4.59
N GLU A 137 11.72 1.48 -5.82
CA GLU A 137 12.65 0.35 -6.04
C GLU A 137 13.99 0.52 -5.33
N LYS A 138 14.50 1.77 -5.24
CA LYS A 138 15.75 2.11 -4.54
C LYS A 138 15.60 2.03 -3.02
N LEU A 139 14.47 2.50 -2.49
CA LEU A 139 14.21 2.54 -1.04
C LEU A 139 13.81 1.18 -0.46
N TYR A 140 13.18 0.32 -1.27
CA TYR A 140 12.65 -0.98 -0.83
C TYR A 140 13.24 -2.17 -1.63
N PRO A 141 14.58 -2.28 -1.78
CA PRO A 141 15.15 -3.17 -2.77
C PRO A 141 15.01 -4.67 -2.44
N ASN A 142 14.77 -5.05 -1.19
CA ASN A 142 14.61 -6.45 -0.76
C ASN A 142 13.38 -6.61 0.14
N ASN A 143 12.35 -5.81 -0.11
CA ASN A 143 11.13 -5.82 0.68
C ASN A 143 9.93 -6.13 -0.22
N ARG A 144 8.88 -6.73 0.36
CA ARG A 144 7.64 -7.07 -0.34
C ARG A 144 7.02 -5.91 -1.12
N PHE A 145 7.18 -4.66 -0.66
CA PHE A 145 6.66 -3.48 -1.34
C PHE A 145 7.36 -3.16 -2.68
N ARG A 146 8.48 -3.84 -3.01
CA ARG A 146 9.05 -3.82 -4.37
C ARG A 146 8.01 -4.24 -5.42
N ILE A 147 7.10 -5.15 -5.08
CA ILE A 147 6.01 -5.61 -5.95
C ILE A 147 5.17 -4.43 -6.43
N GLN A 148 4.85 -3.50 -5.54
CA GLN A 148 4.05 -2.32 -5.86
C GLN A 148 4.75 -1.39 -6.85
N ALA A 149 6.06 -1.17 -6.68
CA ALA A 149 6.86 -0.37 -7.60
C ALA A 149 6.96 -1.01 -8.99
N ALA A 150 7.23 -2.31 -9.05
CA ALA A 150 7.31 -3.06 -10.29
C ALA A 150 5.97 -3.07 -11.05
N ALA A 151 4.85 -3.29 -10.36
CA ALA A 151 3.51 -3.19 -10.96
C ALA A 151 3.23 -1.78 -11.49
N GLY A 152 3.62 -0.73 -10.76
CA GLY A 152 3.50 0.65 -11.21
C GLY A 152 4.30 0.97 -12.48
N LYS A 153 5.54 0.49 -12.57
CA LYS A 153 6.37 0.63 -13.78
C LYS A 153 5.78 -0.14 -14.97
N ALA A 154 5.27 -1.33 -14.72
CA ALA A 154 4.62 -2.12 -15.75
C ALA A 154 3.35 -1.44 -16.26
N GLU A 155 2.56 -0.81 -15.39
CA GLU A 155 1.42 0.04 -15.81
C GLU A 155 1.88 1.19 -16.71
N MET A 156 3.02 1.85 -16.39
CA MET A 156 3.59 2.88 -17.27
C MET A 156 4.02 2.31 -18.63
N ALA A 157 4.60 1.11 -18.65
CA ALA A 157 4.93 0.43 -19.90
C ALA A 157 3.67 0.11 -20.74
N VAL A 158 2.55 -0.31 -20.10
CA VAL A 158 1.27 -0.49 -20.81
C VAL A 158 0.79 0.82 -21.44
N ARG A 159 0.83 1.93 -20.71
CA ARG A 159 0.42 3.25 -21.23
C ARG A 159 1.28 3.70 -22.40
N ALA A 160 2.57 3.38 -22.37
CA ALA A 160 3.51 3.66 -23.46
C ALA A 160 3.39 2.68 -24.65
N GLY A 161 2.41 1.75 -24.65
CA GLY A 161 2.23 0.75 -25.71
C GLY A 161 3.25 -0.41 -25.66
N LYS A 162 4.09 -0.47 -24.62
CA LYS A 162 5.16 -1.46 -24.47
C LYS A 162 4.65 -2.70 -23.72
N HIS A 163 3.68 -3.39 -24.32
CA HIS A 163 2.95 -4.47 -23.67
C HIS A 163 3.84 -5.67 -23.30
N ASP A 164 4.80 -6.04 -24.15
CA ASP A 164 5.75 -7.14 -23.84
C ASP A 164 6.69 -6.78 -22.69
N GLU A 165 7.11 -5.52 -22.59
CA GLU A 165 7.91 -5.03 -21.46
C GLU A 165 7.09 -5.09 -20.17
N ALA A 166 5.83 -4.63 -20.20
CA ALA A 166 4.94 -4.70 -19.05
C ALA A 166 4.77 -6.14 -18.56
N LEU A 167 4.49 -7.08 -19.48
CA LEU A 167 4.36 -8.50 -19.17
C LEU A 167 5.63 -9.08 -18.56
N LYS A 168 6.80 -8.75 -19.12
CA LYS A 168 8.10 -9.17 -18.58
C LYS A 168 8.33 -8.66 -17.15
N ILE A 169 7.93 -7.42 -16.85
CA ILE A 169 8.07 -6.83 -15.51
C ILE A 169 7.19 -7.56 -14.49
N VAL A 170 5.92 -7.84 -14.83
CA VAL A 170 4.99 -8.48 -13.87
C VAL A 170 5.15 -9.99 -13.77
N GLN A 171 5.73 -10.66 -14.77
CA GLN A 171 5.82 -12.12 -14.81
C GLN A 171 6.40 -12.76 -13.53
N PRO A 172 7.52 -12.28 -12.94
CA PRO A 172 8.05 -12.87 -11.70
C PRO A 172 7.09 -12.73 -10.51
N ILE A 173 6.28 -11.65 -10.47
CA ILE A 173 5.28 -11.42 -9.43
C ILE A 173 4.12 -12.41 -9.58
N ILE A 174 3.67 -12.64 -10.82
CA ILE A 174 2.63 -13.62 -11.13
C ILE A 174 3.08 -15.02 -10.75
N GLU A 175 4.32 -15.40 -11.09
CA GLU A 175 4.89 -16.70 -10.72
C GLU A 175 4.99 -16.87 -9.20
N GLN A 176 5.34 -15.81 -8.48
CA GLN A 176 5.35 -15.81 -7.02
C GLN A 176 3.94 -15.98 -6.45
N ALA A 177 2.95 -15.25 -6.97
CA ALA A 177 1.56 -15.34 -6.54
C ALA A 177 1.00 -16.76 -6.77
N ASN A 178 1.27 -17.35 -7.94
CA ASN A 178 0.77 -18.68 -8.32
C ASN A 178 1.36 -19.84 -7.49
N LYS A 179 2.46 -19.63 -6.76
CA LYS A 179 2.98 -20.62 -5.80
C LYS A 179 2.07 -20.77 -4.57
N SER A 180 1.18 -19.80 -4.33
CA SER A 180 0.25 -19.80 -3.21
C SER A 180 -1.18 -19.82 -3.73
N LEU A 181 -1.87 -20.96 -3.56
CA LEU A 181 -3.28 -21.10 -3.98
C LEU A 181 -4.22 -20.10 -3.29
N SER A 182 -3.85 -19.63 -2.10
CA SER A 182 -4.56 -18.58 -1.36
C SER A 182 -3.52 -17.70 -0.65
N PRO A 183 -3.02 -16.62 -1.28
CA PRO A 183 -2.12 -15.69 -0.60
C PRO A 183 -2.79 -15.11 0.65
N ASN A 184 -2.00 -14.76 1.66
CA ASN A 184 -2.51 -13.98 2.78
C ASN A 184 -2.98 -12.60 2.28
N ASP A 185 -3.84 -11.93 3.05
CA ASP A 185 -4.46 -10.68 2.64
C ASP A 185 -3.44 -9.60 2.25
N ASP A 186 -2.31 -9.50 2.97
CA ASP A 186 -1.28 -8.51 2.66
C ASP A 186 -0.62 -8.79 1.31
N ASP A 187 -0.32 -10.06 1.00
CA ASP A 187 0.27 -10.45 -0.29
C ASP A 187 -0.74 -10.31 -1.43
N ALA A 188 -2.00 -10.68 -1.16
CA ALA A 188 -3.09 -10.53 -2.12
C ALA A 188 -3.26 -9.07 -2.56
N ARG A 189 -3.19 -8.12 -1.60
CA ARG A 189 -3.23 -6.68 -1.89
C ARG A 189 -2.12 -6.22 -2.83
N LEU A 190 -0.91 -6.76 -2.67
CA LEU A 190 0.25 -6.41 -3.48
C LEU A 190 0.18 -7.02 -4.89
N TYR A 191 -0.26 -8.27 -5.01
CA TYR A 191 -0.33 -8.96 -6.31
C TYR A 191 -1.42 -8.43 -7.23
N ALA A 192 -2.53 -7.92 -6.68
CA ALA A 192 -3.70 -7.48 -7.44
C ALA A 192 -3.36 -6.53 -8.61
N ASN A 193 -2.51 -5.52 -8.37
CA ASN A 193 -2.11 -4.57 -9.41
C ASN A 193 -1.27 -5.22 -10.52
N ALA A 194 -0.43 -6.21 -10.21
CA ALA A 194 0.35 -6.91 -11.22
C ALA A 194 -0.54 -7.74 -12.16
N PHE A 195 -1.57 -8.40 -11.63
CA PHE A 195 -2.57 -9.11 -12.43
C PHE A 195 -3.43 -8.16 -13.26
N LEU A 196 -3.83 -7.01 -12.70
CA LEU A 196 -4.55 -5.97 -13.44
C LEU A 196 -3.73 -5.47 -14.65
N VAL A 197 -2.43 -5.23 -14.45
CA VAL A 197 -1.50 -4.83 -15.51
C VAL A 197 -1.35 -5.94 -16.55
N ARG A 198 -1.18 -7.20 -16.12
CA ARG A 198 -1.14 -8.36 -17.02
C ARG A 198 -2.37 -8.40 -17.91
N GLY A 199 -3.56 -8.27 -17.33
CA GLY A 199 -4.82 -8.27 -18.08
C GLY A 199 -4.88 -7.15 -19.11
N ARG A 200 -4.50 -5.92 -18.74
CA ARG A 200 -4.46 -4.77 -19.66
C ARG A 200 -3.48 -4.96 -20.82
N ALA A 201 -2.28 -5.46 -20.54
CA ALA A 201 -1.28 -5.74 -21.57
C ALA A 201 -1.77 -6.84 -22.54
N LEU A 202 -2.35 -7.93 -22.03
CA LEU A 202 -2.90 -9.02 -22.83
C LEU A 202 -4.09 -8.57 -23.68
N GLN A 203 -5.00 -7.77 -23.11
CA GLN A 203 -6.14 -7.22 -23.83
C GLN A 203 -5.67 -6.32 -24.98
N ALA A 204 -4.66 -5.47 -24.75
CA ALA A 204 -4.09 -4.63 -25.80
C ALA A 204 -3.43 -5.45 -26.93
N GLN A 205 -2.98 -6.66 -26.63
CA GLN A 205 -2.46 -7.63 -27.62
C GLN A 205 -3.56 -8.49 -28.27
N GLY A 206 -4.84 -8.29 -27.94
CA GLY A 206 -5.95 -9.10 -28.44
C GLY A 206 -6.09 -10.49 -27.80
N LYS A 207 -5.29 -10.80 -26.77
CA LYS A 207 -5.33 -12.05 -25.99
C LYS A 207 -6.45 -11.98 -24.94
N ASN A 208 -7.69 -11.90 -25.43
CA ASN A 208 -8.84 -11.54 -24.61
C ASN A 208 -9.19 -12.60 -23.56
N ALA A 209 -8.95 -13.88 -23.82
CA ALA A 209 -9.24 -14.95 -22.87
C ALA A 209 -8.32 -14.87 -21.65
N GLU A 210 -7.02 -14.73 -21.90
CA GLU A 210 -6.01 -14.59 -20.85
C GLU A 210 -6.13 -13.24 -20.12
N ALA A 211 -6.58 -12.19 -20.81
CA ALA A 211 -6.89 -10.92 -20.18
C ALA A 211 -8.08 -11.04 -19.22
N LEU A 212 -9.15 -11.73 -19.64
CA LEU A 212 -10.32 -11.98 -18.80
C LEU A 212 -9.95 -12.82 -17.58
N GLU A 213 -9.15 -13.88 -17.77
CA GLU A 213 -8.62 -14.69 -16.67
C GLU A 213 -7.91 -13.81 -15.63
N ALA A 214 -6.97 -12.97 -16.08
CA ALA A 214 -6.22 -12.09 -15.19
C ALA A 214 -7.13 -11.12 -14.40
N TYR A 215 -8.15 -10.54 -15.04
CA TYR A 215 -9.12 -9.68 -14.35
C TYR A 215 -9.96 -10.46 -13.34
N LEU A 216 -10.43 -11.65 -13.70
CA LEU A 216 -11.21 -12.48 -12.78
C LEU A 216 -10.37 -12.91 -11.58
N THR A 217 -9.09 -13.24 -11.75
CA THR A 217 -8.19 -13.54 -10.62
C THR A 217 -8.12 -12.37 -9.64
N VAL A 218 -8.09 -11.12 -10.12
CA VAL A 218 -8.15 -9.96 -9.23
C VAL A 218 -9.47 -9.91 -8.46
N VAL A 219 -10.60 -10.13 -9.13
CA VAL A 219 -11.93 -10.03 -8.53
C VAL A 219 -12.23 -11.19 -7.56
N THR A 220 -11.75 -12.39 -7.83
CA THR A 220 -12.14 -13.59 -7.06
C THR A 220 -11.10 -14.04 -6.05
N THR A 221 -9.80 -13.83 -6.33
CA THR A 221 -8.70 -14.34 -5.51
C THR A 221 -7.91 -13.22 -4.82
N LEU A 222 -7.78 -12.05 -5.45
CA LEU A 222 -6.97 -10.93 -4.96
C LEU A 222 -7.82 -9.70 -4.59
N TYR A 223 -9.03 -9.95 -4.12
CA TYR A 223 -10.07 -8.92 -3.90
C TYR A 223 -9.75 -7.94 -2.76
N GLN A 224 -8.76 -8.26 -1.93
CA GLN A 224 -8.35 -7.42 -0.80
C GLN A 224 -7.86 -6.02 -1.23
N ASN A 225 -7.45 -5.87 -2.49
CA ASN A 225 -7.23 -4.55 -3.08
C ASN A 225 -8.52 -4.07 -3.77
N GLU A 226 -9.38 -3.39 -3.01
CA GLU A 226 -10.71 -2.96 -3.49
C GLU A 226 -10.66 -2.12 -4.77
N ASP A 227 -9.69 -1.20 -4.86
CA ASP A 227 -9.52 -0.34 -6.03
C ASP A 227 -9.11 -1.14 -7.28
N ALA A 228 -8.23 -2.12 -7.13
CA ALA A 228 -7.83 -3.01 -8.21
C ALA A 228 -8.98 -3.95 -8.61
N ALA A 229 -9.70 -4.51 -7.63
CA ALA A 229 -10.85 -5.39 -7.85
C ALA A 229 -11.96 -4.68 -8.63
N LYS A 230 -12.33 -3.47 -8.24
CA LYS A 230 -13.32 -2.66 -8.95
C LYS A 230 -12.91 -2.37 -10.39
N LYS A 231 -11.64 -1.97 -10.61
CA LYS A 231 -11.10 -1.72 -11.96
C LYS A 231 -11.11 -3.00 -12.81
N ALA A 232 -10.75 -4.13 -12.23
CA ALA A 232 -10.75 -5.42 -12.90
C ALA A 232 -12.17 -5.87 -13.27
N GLU A 233 -13.14 -5.67 -12.39
CA GLU A 233 -14.56 -5.95 -12.66
C GLU A 233 -15.07 -5.14 -13.84
N ASP A 234 -14.83 -3.82 -13.85
CA ASP A 234 -15.23 -2.93 -14.95
C ASP A 234 -14.60 -3.36 -16.28
N LEU A 235 -13.32 -3.76 -16.28
CA LEU A 235 -12.60 -4.21 -17.47
C LEU A 235 -13.10 -5.58 -17.95
N ALA A 236 -13.31 -6.53 -17.05
CA ALA A 236 -13.87 -7.84 -17.37
C ALA A 236 -15.27 -7.71 -17.99
N ALA A 237 -16.13 -6.85 -17.41
CA ALA A 237 -17.46 -6.58 -17.93
C ALA A 237 -17.41 -5.99 -19.35
N LYS A 238 -16.59 -4.95 -19.57
CA LYS A 238 -16.40 -4.35 -20.91
C LYS A 238 -15.87 -5.35 -21.93
N LEU A 239 -14.93 -6.21 -21.51
CA LEU A 239 -14.32 -7.21 -22.39
C LEU A 239 -15.34 -8.27 -22.82
N ARG A 240 -16.18 -8.74 -21.91
CA ARG A 240 -17.29 -9.66 -22.22
C ARG A 240 -18.38 -9.02 -23.07
N GLN A 241 -18.74 -7.76 -22.81
CA GLN A 241 -19.70 -7.03 -23.66
C GLN A 241 -19.21 -6.93 -25.11
N SER A 242 -17.90 -6.72 -25.30
CA SER A 242 -17.29 -6.64 -26.63
C SER A 242 -17.03 -8.02 -27.25
N ASN A 243 -17.04 -9.09 -26.45
CA ASN A 243 -16.78 -10.47 -26.88
C ASN A 243 -17.78 -11.44 -26.19
N PRO A 244 -19.05 -11.50 -26.62
CA PRO A 244 -20.10 -12.23 -25.89
C PRO A 244 -19.87 -13.73 -25.72
N ASN A 245 -19.04 -14.34 -26.59
CA ASN A 245 -18.69 -15.76 -26.55
C ASN A 245 -17.37 -16.03 -25.83
N LEU A 246 -16.80 -15.04 -25.14
CA LEU A 246 -15.53 -15.17 -24.45
C LEU A 246 -15.69 -16.00 -23.17
N ILE A 247 -15.02 -17.15 -23.13
CA ILE A 247 -15.00 -18.08 -22.00
C ILE A 247 -13.57 -18.17 -21.48
N VAL A 248 -13.43 -18.24 -20.15
CA VAL A 248 -12.16 -18.56 -19.48
C VAL A 248 -12.17 -20.05 -19.19
N ASN A 249 -11.06 -20.72 -19.48
CA ASN A 249 -10.89 -22.16 -19.23
C ASN A 249 -10.52 -22.45 -17.78
#